data_AF-A0A1S2LM19-F1
#
_entry.id   AF-A0A1S2LM19-F1
#
_cell.length_a   1.000
_cell.length_b   1.000
_cell.length_c   1.000
_cell.angle_alpha   90.00
_cell.angle_beta   90.00
_cell.angle_gamma   90.00
#
_symmetry.space_group_name_H-M   'P 1'
#
loop_
_entity.id
_entity.type
_entity.pdbx_description
1 polymer ?
#
loop_
_entity_poly.entity_id
_entity_poly.type
_entity_poly.pdbx_seq_one_letter_code
_entity_poly.pdbx_strand_id
1 'polypeptide(L)' 'MNIIEQTFYDINLDDGDELGKEILEIIGDEKKQNKKYQVIVHQVVQVDPKTYTVIINIIEK' A
#
# COMPACT_ATOMS: atom_id res chain seq x y z
N MET A 1 -8.37 -17.50 1.56
CA MET A 1 -7.39 -16.40 1.59
C MET A 1 -7.70 -15.61 2.85
N ASN A 2 -6.93 -15.80 3.91
CA ASN A 2 -7.19 -15.15 5.20
C ASN A 2 -6.36 -13.88 5.28
N ILE A 3 -7.02 -12.74 5.48
CA ILE A 3 -6.36 -11.47 5.79
C ILE A 3 -5.96 -11.54 7.26
N ILE A 4 -4.66 -11.42 7.51
CA ILE A 4 -4.09 -11.39 8.87
C ILE A 4 -4.14 -9.96 9.38
N GLU A 5 -3.85 -9.01 8.50
CA GLU A 5 -3.74 -7.61 8.81
C GLU A 5 -4.09 -6.78 7.57
N GLN A 6 -4.70 -5.62 7.83
CA GLN A 6 -5.03 -4.62 6.82
C GLN A 6 -4.52 -3.27 7.32
N THR A 7 -3.69 -2.63 6.49
CA THR A 7 -3.02 -1.37 6.81
C THR A 7 -3.39 -0.31 5.79
N PHE A 8 -3.56 0.92 6.26
CA PHE A 8 -3.99 2.06 5.45
C PHE A 8 -2.84 3.07 5.39
N TYR A 9 -2.51 3.53 4.19
CA TYR A 9 -1.48 4.53 3.94
C TYR A 9 -2.09 5.68 3.18
N ASP A 10 -1.90 6.90 3.67
CA ASP A 10 -2.24 8.10 2.92
C ASP A 10 -0.99 8.61 2.20
N ILE A 11 -1.10 8.75 0.88
CA ILE A 11 -0.07 9.24 -0.02
C ILE A 11 -0.50 10.61 -0.51
N ASN A 12 0.29 11.63 -0.23
CA ASN A 12 0.15 12.95 -0.84
C ASN A 12 1.15 13.04 -2.00
N LEU A 13 0.67 13.34 -3.20
CA LEU A 13 1.50 13.48 -4.39
C LEU A 13 1.79 14.95 -4.64
N ASP A 14 3.08 15.30 -4.57
CA ASP A 14 3.56 16.59 -5.01
C ASP A 14 3.81 16.60 -6.53
N ASP A 15 4.11 17.78 -7.05
CA ASP A 15 4.31 17.98 -8.49
C ASP A 15 5.57 17.22 -8.94
N GLY A 16 5.39 16.11 -9.65
CA GLY A 16 6.47 15.24 -10.14
C GLY A 16 6.53 13.87 -9.47
N ASP A 17 5.70 13.64 -8.45
CA ASP A 17 5.59 12.32 -7.82
C ASP A 17 4.76 11.36 -8.67
N GLU A 18 5.14 10.09 -8.64
CA GLU A 18 4.41 9.02 -9.29
C GLU A 18 3.78 8.11 -8.23
N LEU A 19 2.46 8.06 -8.18
CA LEU A 19 1.70 7.20 -7.26
C LEU A 19 2.19 5.74 -7.27
N GLY A 20 2.51 5.22 -8.45
CA GLY A 20 3.00 3.85 -8.60
C GLY A 20 4.33 3.63 -7.86
N LYS A 21 5.22 4.62 -7.85
CA LYS A 21 6.51 4.54 -7.15
C LYS A 21 6.31 4.55 -5.64
N GLU A 22 5.50 5.46 -5.12
CA GLU A 22 5.16 5.53 -3.69
C GLU A 22 4.54 4.22 -3.18
N ILE A 23 3.60 3.66 -3.96
CA ILE A 23 3.00 2.35 -3.65
C ILE A 23 4.05 1.24 -3.64
N LEU A 24 4.99 1.22 -4.59
CA LEU A 24 6.04 0.21 -4.65
C LEU A 24 6.99 0.30 -3.44
N GLU A 25 7.28 1.50 -2.96
CA GLU A 25 8.07 1.71 -1.75
C GLU A 25 7.34 1.16 -0.51
N ILE A 26 6.06 1.49 -0.34
CA ILE A 26 5.20 0.94 0.75
C ILE A 26 5.17 -0.59 0.71
N ILE A 27 4.87 -1.19 -0.46
CA ILE A 27 4.87 -2.65 -0.60
C ILE A 27 6.24 -3.25 -0.30
N GLY A 28 7.31 -2.57 -0.72
CA GLY A 28 8.69 -2.99 -0.48
C GLY A 28 8.99 -3.09 1.01
N ASP A 29 8.60 -2.08 1.78
CA ASP A 29 8.82 -2.04 3.22
C ASP A 29 7.93 -3.03 3.96
N GLU A 30 6.67 -3.16 3.56
CA GLU A 30 5.77 -4.18 4.11
C GLU A 30 6.28 -5.60 3.85
N LYS A 31 6.82 -5.88 2.66
CA LYS A 31 7.43 -7.18 2.35
C LYS A 31 8.68 -7.46 3.18
N LYS A 32 9.48 -6.43 3.51
CA LYS A 32 10.66 -6.59 4.38
C LYS A 32 10.26 -6.93 5.82
N GLN A 33 9.17 -6.33 6.32
CA GLN A 33 8.64 -6.59 7.65
C GLN A 33 7.91 -7.94 7.72
N ASN A 34 7.13 -8.26 6.69
CA ASN A 34 6.20 -9.40 6.64
C ASN A 34 6.68 -10.55 5.74
N LYS A 35 7.95 -10.97 5.85
CA LYS A 35 8.61 -11.92 4.92
C LYS A 35 7.90 -13.29 4.76
N LYS A 36 7.16 -13.72 5.78
CA LYS A 36 6.44 -15.02 5.77
C LYS A 36 5.10 -14.93 5.07
N TYR A 37 4.55 -13.74 4.96
CA TYR A 37 3.21 -13.49 4.45
C TYR A 37 3.28 -12.95 3.02
N GLN A 38 2.13 -12.89 2.36
CA GLN A 38 2.01 -12.22 1.08
C GLN A 38 1.42 -10.82 1.33
N VAL A 39 2.01 -9.82 0.68
CA VAL A 39 1.59 -8.41 0.77
C VAL A 39 0.96 -8.04 -0.57
N ILE A 40 -0.30 -7.60 -0.55
CA ILE A 40 -1.04 -7.17 -1.74
C ILE A 40 -1.62 -5.78 -1.55
N VAL A 41 -1.63 -5.00 -2.62
CA VAL A 41 -2.48 -3.81 -2.70
C VAL A 41 -3.90 -4.28 -2.91
N HIS A 42 -4.77 -4.03 -1.95
CA HIS A 42 -6.17 -4.36 -2.05
C HIS A 42 -6.95 -3.31 -2.82
N GLN A 43 -6.72 -2.03 -2.48
CA GLN A 43 -7.43 -0.92 -3.07
C GLN A 43 -6.59 0.36 -3.01
N VAL A 44 -6.80 1.23 -4.00
CA VAL A 44 -6.29 2.61 -4.00
C VAL A 44 -7.47 3.53 -4.24
N VAL A 45 -7.68 4.49 -3.34
CA VAL A 45 -8.80 5.43 -3.36
C VAL A 45 -8.25 6.84 -3.41
N GLN A 46 -8.61 7.61 -4.44
CA GLN A 46 -8.33 9.03 -4.45
C GLN A 46 -9.34 9.76 -3.56
N VAL A 47 -8.86 10.45 -2.51
CA VAL A 47 -9.74 11.19 -1.58
C VAL A 47 -9.82 12.67 -1.94
N ASP A 48 -8.76 13.22 -2.53
CA ASP A 48 -8.71 14.58 -3.07
C ASP A 48 -7.72 14.66 -4.26
N PRO A 49 -7.57 15.82 -4.96
CA PRO A 49 -6.71 15.91 -6.14
C PRO A 49 -5.25 15.48 -5.94
N LYS A 50 -4.71 15.57 -4.72
CA LYS A 50 -3.32 15.21 -4.42
C LYS A 50 -3.20 14.02 -3.48
N THR A 51 -4.26 13.63 -2.78
CA THR A 51 -4.20 12.60 -1.75
C THR A 51 -4.89 11.30 -2.17
N TYR A 52 -4.19 10.18 -1.94
CA TYR A 52 -4.66 8.82 -2.18
C TYR A 52 -4.53 8.00 -0.90
N THR A 53 -5.58 7.27 -0.54
CA THR A 53 -5.50 6.24 0.50
C THR A 53 -5.28 4.88 -0.16
N VAL A 54 -4.21 4.19 0.21
CA VAL A 54 -3.84 2.86 -0.25
C VAL A 54 -4.11 1.86 0.86
N ILE A 55 -4.87 0.82 0.54
CA ILE A 55 -5.20 -0.27 1.44
C ILE A 55 -4.32 -1.46 1.07
N ILE A 56 -3.47 -1.87 2.02
CA ILE A 56 -2.60 -3.04 1.89
C ILE A 56 -3.15 -4.16 2.76
N ASN A 57 -3.25 -5.36 2.19
CA ASN A 57 -3.58 -6.57 2.95
C ASN A 57 -2.35 -7.46 3.07
N ILE A 58 -2.12 -7.94 4.29
CA ILE A 58 -1.15 -8.99 4.60
C ILE A 58 -1.93 -10.29 4.77
N ILE A 59 -1.60 -11.29 3.95
CA ILE A 59 -2.35 -12.54 3.88
C ILE A 59 -1.46 -13.74 4.21
N GLU A 60 -2.04 -14.77 4.81
CA GLU A 60 -1.36 -16.07 4.93
C GLU A 60 -1.12 -16.65 3.54
N LYS A 61 0.08 -17.19 3.33
CA LYS A 61 0.46 -17.89 2.11
C LYS A 61 -0.25 -19.23 1.99
#